data_AF-A0A2J4PQ92-F1
#
_entry.id   AF-A0A2J4PQ92-F1
#
_cell.length_a   1.000
_cell.length_b   1.000
_cell.length_c   1.000
_cell.angle_alpha   90.00
_cell.angle_beta   90.00
_cell.angle_gamma   90.00
#
_symmetry.space_group_name_H-M   'P 1'
#
loop_
_entity.id
_entity.type
_entity.pdbx_description
1 polymer ?
#
loop_
_entity_poly.entity_id
_entity_poly.type
_entity_poly.pdbx_seq_one_letter_code
_entity_poly.pdbx_strand_id
1 'polypeptide(L)'
;MSQYHTFTASDAVAYAQQFGGIENPSELVSAQEVGDGNLNLVFKIFDTEGVSRIIVKQALPYVRCVGESWPLTLDRARLEAQTLVAHYQHCPQ
;
A
#
# COMPACT_ATOMS: atom_id res chain seq x y z
N MET A 1 -7.30 -1.20 -18.53
CA MET A 1 -7.37 -0.87 -17.10
C MET A 1 -7.31 -2.19 -16.34
N SER A 2 -6.37 -2.36 -15.41
CA SER A 2 -6.38 -3.55 -14.55
C SER A 2 -7.62 -3.49 -13.66
N GLN A 3 -8.31 -4.62 -13.53
CA GLN A 3 -9.45 -4.73 -12.63
C GLN A 3 -8.96 -4.67 -11.19
N TYR A 4 -9.67 -3.93 -10.33
CA TYR A 4 -9.36 -3.89 -8.91
C TYR A 4 -9.45 -5.31 -8.31
N HIS A 5 -8.49 -5.66 -7.48
CA HIS A 5 -8.55 -6.83 -6.59
C HIS A 5 -7.81 -6.51 -5.29
N THR A 6 -8.25 -7.14 -4.20
CA THR A 6 -7.59 -7.01 -2.89
C THR A 6 -6.29 -7.81 -2.89
N PHE A 7 -5.21 -7.20 -2.40
CA PHE A 7 -3.88 -7.80 -2.42
C PHE A 7 -3.71 -8.84 -1.30
N THR A 8 -3.04 -9.93 -1.64
CA THR A 8 -2.27 -10.75 -0.70
C THR A 8 -0.89 -10.15 -0.45
N ALA A 9 -0.13 -10.71 0.50
CA ALA A 9 1.26 -10.33 0.70
C ALA A 9 2.11 -10.49 -0.58
N SER A 10 1.91 -11.57 -1.34
CA SER A 10 2.60 -11.81 -2.61
C SER A 10 2.25 -10.78 -3.68
N ASP A 11 0.97 -10.38 -3.77
CA ASP A 11 0.54 -9.34 -4.70
C ASP A 11 1.17 -7.99 -4.36
N ALA A 12 1.29 -7.68 -3.06
CA ALA A 12 1.96 -6.46 -2.59
C ALA A 12 3.46 -6.45 -2.94
N VAL A 13 4.15 -7.59 -2.86
CA VAL A 13 5.54 -7.72 -3.34
C VAL A 13 5.60 -7.47 -4.84
N ALA A 14 4.78 -8.16 -5.64
CA ALA A 14 4.79 -8.00 -7.10
C ALA A 14 4.48 -6.56 -7.52
N TYR A 15 3.53 -5.92 -6.84
CA TYR A 15 3.20 -4.52 -7.08
C TYR A 15 4.38 -3.59 -6.75
N ALA A 16 5.04 -3.80 -5.61
CA ALA A 16 6.22 -3.03 -5.22
C ALA A 16 7.41 -3.24 -6.16
N GLN A 17 7.61 -4.46 -6.67
CA GLN A 17 8.63 -4.76 -7.66
C GLN A 17 8.39 -3.97 -8.97
N GLN A 18 7.12 -3.82 -9.36
CA GLN A 18 6.77 -3.13 -10.60
C GLN A 18 6.74 -1.60 -10.46
N PHE A 19 6.25 -1.08 -9.33
CA PHE A 19 5.91 0.35 -9.18
C PHE A 19 6.63 1.04 -8.02
N GLY A 20 7.43 0.33 -7.25
CA GLY A 20 8.07 0.84 -6.03
C GLY A 20 9.21 1.83 -6.27
N GLY A 21 9.72 1.95 -7.50
CA GLY A 21 10.72 2.95 -7.87
C GLY A 21 12.10 2.76 -7.21
N ILE A 22 12.44 1.54 -6.79
CA ILE A 22 13.76 1.21 -6.24
C ILE A 22 14.71 0.68 -7.32
N GLU A 23 16.01 0.82 -7.11
CA GLU A 23 17.05 0.45 -8.10
C GLU A 23 17.06 -1.05 -8.43
N ASN A 24 16.91 -1.91 -7.41
CA ASN A 24 16.91 -3.37 -7.56
C ASN A 24 15.58 -4.00 -7.08
N PRO A 25 14.49 -3.89 -7.85
CA PRO A 25 13.18 -4.39 -7.42
C PRO A 25 13.17 -5.88 -7.09
N SER A 26 13.99 -6.69 -7.76
CA SER A 26 14.12 -8.13 -7.52
C SER A 26 14.61 -8.49 -6.11
N GLU A 27 15.19 -7.55 -5.37
CA GLU A 27 15.58 -7.76 -3.97
C GLU A 27 14.38 -7.79 -3.03
N LEU A 28 13.22 -7.23 -3.43
CA LEU A 28 11.98 -7.33 -2.65
C LEU A 28 11.43 -8.75 -2.74
N VAL A 29 11.47 -9.47 -1.62
CA VAL A 29 11.18 -10.92 -1.60
C VAL A 29 10.01 -11.30 -0.71
N SER A 30 9.63 -10.46 0.24
CA SER A 30 8.53 -10.78 1.15
C SER A 30 7.77 -9.55 1.62
N ALA A 31 6.55 -9.78 2.09
CA ALA A 31 5.73 -8.73 2.68
C ALA A 31 5.04 -9.22 3.94
N GLN A 32 4.81 -8.30 4.87
CA GLN A 32 4.01 -8.51 6.06
C GLN A 32 2.90 -7.46 6.09
N GLU A 33 1.65 -7.91 6.22
CA GLU A 33 0.53 -7.00 6.52
C GLU A 33 0.64 -6.58 7.99
N VAL A 34 0.65 -5.28 8.24
CA VAL A 34 0.87 -4.65 9.56
C VAL A 34 -0.20 -3.63 9.90
N GLY A 35 -1.25 -3.50 9.10
CA GLY A 35 -2.31 -2.53 9.33
C GLY A 35 -3.09 -2.86 10.58
N ASP A 36 -2.93 -2.05 11.62
CA ASP A 36 -3.72 -2.03 12.85
C ASP A 36 -4.91 -1.06 12.77
N GLY A 37 -5.01 -0.32 11.65
CA GLY A 37 -6.04 0.70 11.41
C GLY A 37 -7.37 0.16 10.86
N ASN A 38 -8.38 1.03 10.90
CA ASN A 38 -9.77 0.67 10.63
C ASN A 38 -10.16 0.57 9.14
N LEU A 39 -9.31 0.99 8.20
CA LEU A 39 -9.75 1.29 6.82
C LEU A 39 -9.00 0.56 5.70
N ASN A 40 -7.70 0.31 5.87
CA ASN A 40 -6.82 -0.06 4.76
C ASN A 40 -5.95 -1.26 5.14
N LEU A 41 -5.45 -1.97 4.13
CA LEU A 41 -4.34 -2.91 4.29
C LEU A 41 -3.03 -2.13 4.19
N VAL A 42 -2.06 -2.47 5.02
CA VAL A 42 -0.71 -1.86 4.99
C VAL A 42 0.31 -2.97 4.99
N PHE A 43 1.13 -3.04 3.96
CA PHE A 43 2.16 -4.05 3.82
C PHE A 43 3.54 -3.42 3.96
N LYS A 44 4.35 -3.93 4.87
CA LYS A 44 5.81 -3.73 4.84
C LYS A 44 6.39 -4.69 3.83
N ILE A 45 7.13 -4.18 2.86
CA ILE A 45 7.86 -4.98 1.89
C ILE A 45 9.32 -5.04 2.32
N PHE A 46 9.86 -6.26 2.39
CA PHE A 46 11.20 -6.54 2.86
C PHE A 46 12.09 -7.03 1.72
N ASP A 47 13.35 -6.61 1.78
CA ASP A 47 14.38 -7.13 0.90
C ASP A 47 14.92 -8.50 1.37
N THR A 48 15.94 -9.00 0.66
CA THR A 48 16.65 -10.24 0.99
C THR A 48 17.40 -10.20 2.32
N GLU A 49 17.72 -9.02 2.84
CA GLU A 49 18.35 -8.82 4.16
C GLU A 49 17.31 -8.70 5.29
N GLY A 50 16.01 -8.77 4.97
CA GLY A 50 14.93 -8.59 5.94
C GLY A 50 14.72 -7.13 6.35
N VAL A 51 15.28 -6.18 5.61
CA VAL A 51 15.09 -4.74 5.83
C VAL A 51 13.85 -4.28 5.08
N SER A 52 12.98 -3.52 5.76
CA SER A 52 11.80 -2.94 5.12
C SER A 52 12.22 -1.78 4.22
N ARG A 53 11.97 -1.91 2.92
CA ARG A 53 12.35 -0.89 1.91
C ARG A 53 11.17 -0.04 1.47
N ILE A 54 9.97 -0.61 1.43
CA ILE A 54 8.76 0.02 0.88
C ILE A 54 7.56 -0.30 1.75
N ILE A 55 6.64 0.66 1.84
CA ILE A 55 5.28 0.45 2.35
C ILE A 55 4.30 0.46 1.18
N VAL A 56 3.48 -0.58 1.05
CA VAL A 56 2.34 -0.61 0.13
C VAL A 56 1.06 -0.48 0.95
N LYS A 57 0.26 0.55 0.66
CA LYS A 57 -1.03 0.78 1.32
C LYS A 57 -2.16 0.61 0.32
N GLN A 58 -3.11 -0.26 0.62
CA GLN A 58 -4.26 -0.54 -0.24
C GLN A 58 -5.57 -0.17 0.44
N ALA A 59 -6.37 0.63 -0.26
CA ALA A 59 -7.75 0.90 0.07
C ALA A 59 -8.65 -0.30 -0.27
N LEU A 60 -9.51 -0.71 0.67
CA LEU A 60 -10.64 -1.62 0.41
C LEU A 60 -11.90 -0.85 0.00
N PRO A 61 -12.86 -1.45 -0.74
CA PRO A 61 -14.11 -0.79 -1.15
C PRO A 61 -15.15 -0.68 0.00
N TYR A 62 -14.71 -0.84 1.24
CA TYR A 62 -15.50 -0.79 2.47
C TYR A 62 -14.61 -0.40 3.67
N VAL A 63 -15.24 -0.10 4.81
CA VAL A 63 -14.53 0.14 6.08
C VAL A 63 -14.03 -1.19 6.65
N ARG A 64 -12.71 -1.41 6.68
CA ARG A 64 -12.08 -2.69 7.06
C ARG A 64 -12.59 -3.25 8.40
N CYS A 65 -12.71 -2.42 9.44
CA CYS A 65 -13.11 -2.90 10.77
C CYS A 65 -14.60 -3.27 10.89
N VAL A 66 -15.44 -2.85 9.93
CA VAL A 66 -16.87 -3.18 9.89
C VAL A 66 -17.17 -4.28 8.87
N GLY A 67 -16.46 -4.28 7.74
CA GLY A 67 -16.67 -5.20 6.63
C GLY A 67 -17.54 -4.60 5.51
N GLU A 68 -17.94 -5.44 4.57
CA GLU A 68 -18.61 -5.06 3.31
C GLU A 68 -19.95 -4.36 3.49
N SER A 69 -20.57 -4.47 4.67
CA SER A 69 -21.82 -3.79 5.02
C SER A 69 -21.70 -2.27 5.10
N TRP A 70 -20.48 -1.73 5.18
CA TRP A 70 -20.22 -0.29 5.14
C TRP A 70 -19.32 0.09 3.95
N PRO A 71 -19.92 0.35 2.77
CA PRO A 71 -19.17 0.71 1.57
C PRO A 71 -18.39 2.01 1.74
N LEU A 72 -17.19 2.06 1.15
CA LEU A 72 -16.36 3.25 1.13
C LEU A 72 -15.57 3.31 -0.17
N THR A 73 -15.63 4.45 -0.85
CA THR A 73 -14.98 4.63 -2.16
C THR A 73 -13.47 4.41 -2.11
N LEU A 74 -12.94 3.74 -3.13
CA LEU A 74 -11.51 3.56 -3.37
C LEU A 74 -10.79 4.87 -3.75
N ASP A 75 -11.54 5.88 -4.23
CA ASP A 75 -10.98 7.16 -4.66
C ASP A 75 -10.23 7.91 -3.54
N ARG A 76 -10.50 7.56 -2.28
CA ARG A 76 -9.75 8.07 -1.12
C ARG A 76 -8.25 7.78 -1.20
N ALA A 77 -7.83 6.68 -1.84
CA ALA A 77 -6.40 6.36 -1.99
C ALA A 77 -5.71 7.37 -2.93
N ARG A 78 -6.41 7.83 -3.98
CA ARG A 78 -5.92 8.90 -4.86
C ARG A 78 -5.84 10.22 -4.09
N LEU A 79 -6.85 10.57 -3.31
CA LEU A 79 -6.86 11.77 -2.47
C LEU A 79 -5.72 11.74 -1.43
N GLU A 80 -5.51 10.62 -0.76
CA GLU A 80 -4.41 10.41 0.19
C GLU A 80 -3.05 10.63 -0.49
N ALA A 81 -2.80 9.98 -1.63
CA ALA A 81 -1.55 10.13 -2.37
C ALA A 81 -1.30 11.59 -2.79
N GLN A 82 -2.31 12.26 -3.35
CA GLN A 82 -2.20 13.67 -3.77
C GLN A 82 -1.93 14.60 -2.57
N THR A 83 -2.60 14.35 -1.45
CA THR A 83 -2.44 15.16 -0.24
C THR A 83 -1.07 14.97 0.38
N LEU A 84 -0.55 13.74 0.45
CA LEU A 84 0.79 13.46 0.95
C LEU A 84 1.87 14.16 0.11
N VAL A 85 1.74 14.13 -1.22
CA VAL A 85 2.66 14.85 -2.12
C VAL A 85 2.60 16.37 -1.88
N ALA A 86 1.39 16.92 -1.78
CA ALA A 86 1.21 18.36 -1.51
C ALA A 86 1.76 18.76 -0.13
N HIS A 87 1.50 17.96 0.91
CA HIS A 87 2.03 18.22 2.25
C HIS A 87 3.55 18.20 2.29
N TYR A 88 4.20 17.26 1.60
CA TYR A 88 5.66 17.20 1.52
C TYR A 88 6.27 18.48 0.90
N GLN A 89 5.59 19.10 -0.07
CA GLN A 89 6.04 20.37 -0.66
C GLN A 89 6.05 21.53 0.34
N HIS A 90 5.24 21.45 1.40
CA HIS A 90 5.15 22.47 2.44
C HIS A 90 5.91 22.13 3.72
N CYS A 91 6.09 20.83 4.02
CA CYS A 91 6.80 20.32 5.19
C CYS A 91 7.72 19.13 4.80
N PRO A 92 8.89 19.38 4.21
CA PRO A 92 9.76 18.33 3.67
C PRO A 92 10.64 17.60 4.71
N GLN A 93 10.54 17.96 5.99
CA GLN A 93 11.36 17.45 7.11
C GLN A 93 10.47 16.82 8.17
#